data_AF-A0A9W6W033-F1
#
_entry.id   AF-A0A9W6W033-F1
#
_cell.length_a   1.000
_cell.length_b   1.000
_cell.length_c   1.000
_cell.angle_alpha   90.00
_cell.angle_beta   90.00
_cell.angle_gamma   90.00
#
_symmetry.space_group_name_H-M   'P 1'
#
loop_
_entity.id
_entity.type
_entity.pdbx_description
1 polymer ?
#
loop_
_entity_poly.entity_id
_entity_poly.type
_entity_poly.pdbx_seq_one_letter_code
_entity_poly.pdbx_strand_id
1 'polypeptide(L)'
;MLRRMIATMAVAASLVAPAGTAHADDVGGAKVVPVQVTGDPAKRFNVVILGDGYTEADMPKFRENVDREVSTLFGFEPWKSYRSYVNVYRVEIASGESGVSCDPSVNSAKRTTPLSMEFWSGCRTDGIQRLLVMDDDAAGKYADLVTGTSAANRQIVALANSTTYGGAGGTYATASGGNAMSSLIMPHEIGHSLGGLQDEYNYYQRGVPGGAYTGGEPDSIHHTLLTERQMREQHAKWWRWLGDRSTAGGVVGRYEGGVYDTTGVWRPSEHSMMKTLGYAYDQVERERMTQAISAKLDLVQDQTPTGTPVGADRVVWLETLHPVSHPLHITWTLDGRTVPGSTDRHNLDLARRHLSPGTHTLTAKVDDPTGFVRDPAIRSSAALSQTRTWTVDTRITTTPAAAAVGFTDATPAGTDVGANDVIYAETTHPAASVPAVRWTVDGRRVTTPGNDRDLDLGRFHLTSGTHTVTARVADPATGARSAPLSWKVDARRPAVAAEFSTPAATHGGTKVFDDRFTMKLNPSDDGPGSTLAEFQVDGDGWYRYFGWPTDSTAPFVFTPLGTNIDDLYYGKLGKPARAVAWENVPPGYGRHTIEYRAIDAAGNVGPATKVTVILRKTG
;
A
#
# COMPACT_ATOMS: atom_id res chain seq x y z
N MET A 1 37.64 -53.34 59.01
CA MET A 1 38.47 -53.80 57.87
C MET A 1 37.52 -54.54 56.95
N LEU A 2 37.25 -54.20 55.69
CA LEU A 2 38.15 -53.83 54.59
C LEU A 2 37.29 -53.17 53.48
N ARG A 3 37.83 -52.17 52.78
CA ARG A 3 37.24 -51.50 51.60
C ARG A 3 37.10 -52.45 50.40
N ARG A 4 36.06 -52.27 49.56
CA ARG A 4 36.08 -52.02 48.08
C ARG A 4 34.69 -52.31 47.47
N MET A 5 34.03 -51.30 46.89
CA MET A 5 33.74 -51.07 45.45
C MET A 5 32.87 -52.15 44.77
N ILE A 6 31.90 -51.90 43.88
CA ILE A 6 31.17 -50.75 43.32
C ILE A 6 29.95 -51.37 42.58
N ALA A 7 28.86 -50.59 42.50
CA ALA A 7 27.73 -50.64 41.54
C ALA A 7 26.73 -51.82 41.56
N THR A 8 25.47 -51.47 41.86
CA THR A 8 24.30 -52.09 41.20
C THR A 8 23.23 -51.03 40.99
N MET A 9 22.69 -50.98 39.76
CA MET A 9 21.54 -50.16 39.35
C MET A 9 20.27 -50.52 40.14
N ALA A 10 19.40 -49.53 40.37
CA ALA A 10 17.99 -49.75 40.68
C ALA A 10 17.12 -48.70 39.98
N VAL A 11 16.12 -49.20 39.27
CA VAL A 11 15.07 -48.48 38.52
C VAL A 11 14.14 -47.76 39.50
N ALA A 12 13.77 -46.50 39.20
CA ALA A 12 12.72 -45.78 39.89
C ALA A 12 11.61 -45.38 38.90
N ALA A 13 10.39 -45.74 39.27
CA ALA A 13 9.16 -45.50 38.49
C ALA A 13 8.78 -44.01 38.48
N SER A 14 8.46 -43.49 37.30
CA SER A 14 7.99 -42.13 37.10
C SER A 14 6.47 -42.06 37.19
N LEU A 15 5.96 -41.30 38.15
CA LEU A 15 4.56 -40.88 38.22
C LEU A 15 4.30 -39.81 37.15
N VAL A 16 3.32 -40.06 36.29
CA VAL A 16 2.82 -39.15 35.26
C VAL A 16 1.89 -38.14 35.91
N ALA A 17 2.21 -36.85 35.81
CA ALA A 17 1.28 -35.75 36.08
C ALA A 17 0.44 -35.46 34.82
N PRO A 18 -0.83 -35.06 34.95
CA PRO A 18 -1.68 -34.75 33.80
C PRO A 18 -1.19 -33.48 33.11
N ALA A 19 -1.23 -33.49 31.77
CA ALA A 19 -0.93 -32.34 30.94
C ALA A 19 -1.88 -31.19 31.28
N GLY A 20 -1.33 -30.11 31.83
CA GLY A 20 -2.04 -28.85 32.00
C GLY A 20 -2.34 -28.23 30.64
N THR A 21 -3.55 -27.69 30.50
CA THR A 21 -3.96 -26.84 29.39
C THR A 21 -3.06 -25.61 29.33
N ALA A 22 -2.29 -25.47 28.26
CA ALA A 22 -1.52 -24.27 27.99
C ALA A 22 -2.50 -23.13 27.65
N HIS A 23 -2.63 -22.17 28.57
CA HIS A 23 -3.21 -20.87 28.29
C HIS A 23 -2.29 -20.08 27.35
N ALA A 24 -2.87 -19.24 26.49
CA ALA A 24 -2.12 -18.29 25.67
C ALA A 24 -1.11 -17.50 26.52
N ASP A 25 0.16 -17.51 26.12
CA ASP A 25 1.24 -16.86 26.84
C ASP A 25 0.97 -15.35 27.05
N ASP A 26 1.50 -14.82 28.14
CA ASP A 26 1.54 -13.40 28.44
C ASP A 26 2.20 -12.60 27.28
N VAL A 27 1.79 -11.34 27.14
CA VAL A 27 2.32 -10.37 26.15
C VAL A 27 3.86 -10.27 26.13
N GLY A 28 4.55 -10.72 27.18
CA GLY A 28 6.01 -10.74 27.29
C GLY A 28 6.75 -11.63 26.29
N GLY A 29 6.07 -12.55 25.59
CA GLY A 29 6.69 -13.40 24.55
C GLY A 29 6.68 -12.81 23.14
N ALA A 30 5.89 -11.76 22.87
CA ALA A 30 5.75 -11.19 21.54
C ALA A 30 6.94 -10.30 21.16
N LYS A 31 7.35 -10.35 19.89
CA LYS A 31 8.48 -9.57 19.37
C LYS A 31 8.03 -8.59 18.29
N VAL A 32 8.25 -7.29 18.52
CA VAL A 32 8.08 -6.26 17.49
C VAL A 32 9.30 -6.23 16.58
N VAL A 33 9.07 -6.38 15.28
CA VAL A 33 10.08 -6.36 14.24
C VAL A 33 9.73 -5.28 13.21
N PRO A 34 10.56 -4.25 13.04
CA PRO A 34 10.38 -3.30 11.94
C PRO A 34 10.56 -4.01 10.60
N VAL A 35 9.60 -3.83 9.69
CA VAL A 35 9.64 -4.33 8.31
C VAL A 35 10.03 -3.19 7.36
N GLN A 36 9.42 -2.01 7.56
CA GLN A 36 9.78 -0.77 6.88
C GLN A 36 9.64 0.39 7.86
N VAL A 37 10.66 1.24 7.98
CA VAL A 37 10.59 2.45 8.82
C VAL A 37 11.07 3.64 8.00
N THR A 38 10.20 4.62 7.81
CA THR A 38 10.42 5.82 7.00
C THR A 38 10.47 7.08 7.84
N GLY A 39 10.32 6.97 9.16
CA GLY A 39 10.45 8.05 10.14
C GLY A 39 9.89 7.67 11.50
N ASP A 40 9.87 8.64 12.42
CA ASP A 40 9.28 8.50 13.76
C ASP A 40 7.85 7.94 13.68
N PRO A 41 7.52 6.84 14.38
CA PRO A 41 6.17 6.29 14.47
C PRO A 41 5.09 7.33 14.81
N ALA A 42 5.41 8.34 15.62
CA ALA A 42 4.46 9.38 15.99
C ALA A 42 4.12 10.33 14.84
N LYS A 43 4.95 10.40 13.80
CA LYS A 43 4.82 11.30 12.64
C LYS A 43 4.55 10.57 11.32
N ARG A 44 4.28 9.27 11.38
CA ARG A 44 3.99 8.42 10.22
C ARG A 44 2.65 7.72 10.38
N PHE A 45 2.11 7.24 9.26
CA PHE A 45 1.07 6.23 9.29
C PHE A 45 1.73 4.88 9.59
N ASN A 46 1.18 4.11 10.52
CA ASN A 46 1.75 2.84 10.95
C ASN A 46 0.81 1.69 10.61
N VAL A 47 1.28 0.75 9.80
CA VAL A 47 0.62 -0.54 9.59
C VAL A 47 1.27 -1.56 10.51
N VAL A 48 0.48 -2.14 11.41
CA VAL A 48 0.94 -3.15 12.36
C VAL A 48 0.32 -4.49 12.00
N ILE A 49 1.17 -5.43 11.60
CA ILE A 49 0.77 -6.77 11.15
C ILE A 49 1.03 -7.78 12.27
N LEU A 50 -0.04 -8.41 12.74
CA LEU A 50 -0.02 -9.43 13.79
C LEU A 50 -0.17 -10.82 13.16
N GLY A 51 0.53 -11.82 13.69
CA GLY A 51 0.37 -13.21 13.26
C GLY A 51 -0.44 -14.01 14.27
N ASP A 52 -1.37 -14.84 13.78
CA ASP A 52 -2.13 -15.78 14.62
C ASP A 52 -2.14 -17.20 14.05
N GLY A 53 -2.10 -18.20 14.93
CA GLY A 53 -1.98 -19.60 14.54
C GLY A 53 -0.60 -19.98 13.99
N TYR A 54 0.41 -19.13 14.15
CA TYR A 54 1.80 -19.45 13.81
C TYR A 54 2.52 -19.89 15.09
N THR A 55 2.95 -21.16 15.15
CA THR A 55 3.83 -21.63 16.23
C THR A 55 5.24 -21.06 16.07
N GLU A 56 6.12 -21.26 17.05
CA GLU A 56 7.55 -20.92 16.89
C GLU A 56 8.17 -21.52 15.62
N ALA A 57 7.79 -22.76 15.28
CA ALA A 57 8.25 -23.44 14.07
C ALA A 57 7.68 -22.83 12.78
N ASP A 58 6.50 -22.21 12.85
CA ASP A 58 5.85 -21.53 11.71
C ASP A 58 6.34 -20.09 11.53
N MET A 59 7.15 -19.53 12.44
CA MET A 59 7.59 -18.14 12.36
C MET A 59 8.27 -17.80 11.03
N PRO A 60 9.17 -18.62 10.44
CA PRO A 60 9.71 -18.33 9.11
C PRO A 60 8.63 -18.15 8.04
N LYS A 61 7.55 -18.95 8.08
CA LYS A 61 6.40 -18.83 7.18
C LYS A 61 5.62 -17.54 7.42
N PHE A 62 5.43 -17.13 8.68
CA PHE A 62 4.81 -15.83 8.99
C PHE A 62 5.62 -14.67 8.39
N ARG A 63 6.95 -14.71 8.52
CA ARG A 63 7.83 -13.68 7.96
C ARG A 63 7.69 -13.59 6.44
N GLU A 64 7.73 -14.73 5.75
CA GLU A 64 7.55 -14.80 4.30
C GLU A 64 6.17 -14.29 3.86
N ASN A 65 5.11 -14.66 4.58
CA ASN A 65 3.77 -14.16 4.31
C ASN A 65 3.75 -12.62 4.41
N VAL A 66 4.26 -12.05 5.50
CA VAL A 66 4.33 -10.59 5.68
C VAL A 66 5.12 -9.91 4.57
N ASP A 67 6.27 -10.46 4.18
CA ASP A 67 7.10 -9.86 3.12
C ASP A 67 6.35 -9.85 1.77
N ARG A 68 5.59 -10.90 1.47
CA ARG A 68 4.72 -10.98 0.26
C ARG A 68 3.54 -10.01 0.33
N GLU A 69 2.87 -9.92 1.48
CA GLU A 69 1.77 -9.00 1.75
C GLU A 69 2.20 -7.54 1.51
N VAL A 70 3.29 -7.13 2.15
CA VAL A 70 3.82 -5.76 2.08
C VAL A 70 4.30 -5.42 0.67
N SER A 71 5.00 -6.35 0.01
CA SER A 71 5.44 -6.15 -1.38
C SER A 71 4.26 -5.97 -2.32
N THR A 72 3.18 -6.73 -2.12
CA THR A 72 1.97 -6.62 -2.96
C THR A 72 1.21 -5.34 -2.68
N LEU A 73 1.08 -4.93 -1.41
CA LEU A 73 0.44 -3.68 -1.00
C LEU A 73 1.11 -2.47 -1.68
N PHE A 74 2.43 -2.36 -1.56
CA PHE A 74 3.19 -1.27 -2.20
C PHE A 74 3.31 -1.42 -3.73
N GLY A 75 2.81 -2.52 -4.30
CA GLY A 75 2.61 -2.68 -5.74
C GLY A 75 1.32 -2.05 -6.27
N PHE A 76 0.40 -1.63 -5.40
CA PHE A 76 -0.86 -0.96 -5.77
C PHE A 76 -0.80 0.55 -5.48
N GLU A 77 -1.43 1.34 -6.33
CA GLU A 77 -1.69 2.76 -6.01
C GLU A 77 -2.92 2.87 -5.10
N PRO A 78 -2.95 3.77 -4.11
CA PRO A 78 -1.97 4.84 -3.86
C PRO A 78 -0.82 4.44 -2.92
N TRP A 79 -0.84 3.23 -2.36
CA TRP A 79 0.20 2.73 -1.44
C TRP A 79 1.61 2.88 -1.98
N LYS A 80 1.82 2.56 -3.27
CA LYS A 80 3.10 2.73 -3.96
C LYS A 80 3.62 4.17 -3.86
N SER A 81 2.80 5.15 -4.28
CA SER A 81 3.16 6.57 -4.32
C SER A 81 3.38 7.18 -2.93
N TYR A 82 2.71 6.63 -1.92
CA TYR A 82 2.76 7.14 -0.54
C TYR A 82 3.51 6.19 0.41
N ARG A 83 4.28 5.23 -0.08
CA ARG A 83 4.97 4.26 0.80
C ARG A 83 5.94 4.91 1.79
N SER A 84 6.49 6.09 1.46
CA SER A 84 7.31 6.90 2.38
C SER A 84 6.53 7.44 3.59
N TYR A 85 5.20 7.46 3.54
CA TYR A 85 4.33 7.90 4.64
C TYR A 85 4.14 6.78 5.68
N VAL A 86 4.48 5.54 5.30
CA VAL A 86 4.06 4.33 6.00
C VAL A 86 5.25 3.64 6.66
N ASN A 87 5.17 3.50 7.98
CA ASN A 87 5.93 2.50 8.70
C ASN A 87 5.16 1.18 8.72
N VAL A 88 5.87 0.06 8.61
CA VAL A 88 5.32 -1.28 8.75
C VAL A 88 6.06 -2.03 9.86
N TYR A 89 5.30 -2.53 10.82
CA TYR A 89 5.79 -3.37 11.91
C TYR A 89 5.12 -4.73 11.86
N ARG A 90 5.91 -5.79 12.03
CA ARG A 90 5.43 -7.14 12.26
C ARG A 90 5.53 -7.44 13.76
N VAL A 91 4.46 -7.93 14.36
CA VAL A 91 4.48 -8.45 15.73
C VAL A 91 4.44 -9.96 15.65
N GLU A 92 5.57 -10.58 15.99
CA GLU A 92 5.71 -12.05 16.04
C GLU A 92 5.12 -12.54 17.35
N ILE A 93 3.99 -13.23 17.28
CA ILE A 93 3.26 -13.78 18.42
C ILE A 93 3.24 -15.30 18.25
N ALA A 94 3.95 -16.02 19.11
CA ALA A 94 3.96 -17.48 19.07
C ALA A 94 2.60 -18.02 19.55
N SER A 95 1.94 -18.79 18.70
CA SER A 95 0.73 -19.53 19.05
C SER A 95 1.09 -20.90 19.62
N GLY A 96 0.31 -21.38 20.60
CA GLY A 96 0.47 -22.74 21.14
C GLY A 96 0.09 -23.83 20.14
N GLU A 97 -0.73 -23.50 19.14
CA GLU A 97 -1.21 -24.40 18.10
C GLU A 97 -1.01 -23.80 16.70
N SER A 98 -0.76 -24.65 15.71
CA SER A 98 -0.66 -24.25 14.30
C SER A 98 -2.05 -24.23 13.65
N GLY A 99 -2.37 -23.14 12.94
CA GLY A 99 -3.66 -22.89 12.30
C GLY A 99 -4.63 -22.10 13.17
N VAL A 100 -5.82 -21.81 12.62
CA VAL A 100 -6.89 -21.01 13.28
C VAL A 100 -8.21 -21.80 13.38
N SER A 101 -9.17 -21.36 14.19
CA SER A 101 -10.39 -22.15 14.45
C SER A 101 -11.29 -22.33 13.21
N CYS A 102 -11.95 -23.49 13.13
CA CYS A 102 -12.97 -23.79 12.12
C CYS A 102 -12.47 -23.70 10.66
N ASP A 103 -11.21 -24.09 10.48
CA ASP A 103 -10.52 -24.12 9.20
C ASP A 103 -10.28 -25.58 8.73
N PRO A 104 -10.69 -25.99 7.52
CA PRO A 104 -11.40 -25.23 6.49
C PRO A 104 -12.94 -25.25 6.61
N SER A 105 -13.49 -25.97 7.60
CA SER A 105 -14.94 -26.14 7.76
C SER A 105 -15.41 -25.74 9.15
N VAL A 106 -16.69 -25.39 9.28
CA VAL A 106 -17.29 -25.04 10.57
C VAL A 106 -17.20 -26.16 11.61
N ASN A 107 -17.07 -27.41 11.17
CA ASN A 107 -16.92 -28.58 12.04
C ASN A 107 -15.44 -28.94 12.32
N SER A 108 -14.50 -28.18 11.77
CA SER A 108 -13.07 -28.35 12.07
C SER A 108 -12.76 -27.96 13.52
N ALA A 109 -11.59 -28.37 14.00
CA ALA A 109 -11.17 -28.09 15.37
C ALA A 109 -11.17 -26.58 15.68
N LYS A 110 -11.59 -26.26 16.90
CA LYS A 110 -11.33 -24.97 17.52
C LYS A 110 -9.94 -24.99 18.13
N ARG A 111 -9.21 -23.90 17.95
CA ARG A 111 -7.83 -23.72 18.41
C ARG A 111 -7.79 -22.55 19.39
N THR A 112 -6.89 -22.63 20.36
CA THR A 112 -6.65 -21.51 21.28
C THR A 112 -5.41 -20.76 20.82
N THR A 113 -5.63 -19.62 20.16
CA THR A 113 -4.57 -18.80 19.59
C THR A 113 -4.60 -17.39 20.20
N PRO A 114 -3.46 -16.66 20.19
CA PRO A 114 -3.35 -15.34 20.82
C PRO A 114 -4.38 -14.28 20.40
N LEU A 115 -4.83 -14.31 19.14
CA LEU A 115 -5.87 -13.41 18.62
C LEU A 115 -7.22 -14.10 18.45
N SER A 116 -7.35 -15.37 18.83
CA SER A 116 -8.57 -16.19 18.66
C SER A 116 -9.16 -16.06 17.26
N MET A 117 -8.33 -16.15 16.20
CA MET A 117 -8.84 -16.02 14.84
C MET A 117 -9.72 -17.22 14.47
N GLU A 118 -10.86 -16.95 13.84
CA GLU A 118 -11.84 -17.98 13.46
C GLU A 118 -12.51 -17.68 12.12
N PHE A 119 -12.66 -18.70 11.28
CA PHE A 119 -13.52 -18.64 10.09
C PHE A 119 -15.01 -18.75 10.47
N TRP A 120 -15.90 -18.69 9.47
CA TRP A 120 -17.34 -18.88 9.65
C TRP A 120 -17.97 -17.88 10.63
N SER A 121 -17.51 -16.62 10.59
CA SER A 121 -18.03 -15.55 11.46
C SER A 121 -17.97 -15.91 12.95
N GLY A 122 -16.89 -16.55 13.40
CA GLY A 122 -16.75 -17.05 14.77
C GLY A 122 -17.28 -18.47 14.95
N CYS A 123 -16.89 -19.39 14.07
CA CYS A 123 -17.27 -20.81 14.14
C CYS A 123 -18.80 -21.06 14.15
N ARG A 124 -19.56 -20.22 13.43
CA ARG A 124 -21.02 -20.30 13.38
C ARG A 124 -21.49 -21.09 12.16
N THR A 125 -22.43 -22.01 12.35
CA THR A 125 -23.02 -22.80 11.25
C THR A 125 -23.87 -21.97 10.29
N ASP A 126 -24.37 -20.82 10.74
CA ASP A 126 -25.07 -19.82 9.93
C ASP A 126 -24.15 -18.66 9.50
N GLY A 127 -22.85 -18.75 9.82
CA GLY A 127 -21.86 -17.72 9.50
C GLY A 127 -21.40 -17.74 8.06
N ILE A 128 -20.80 -16.63 7.62
CA ILE A 128 -20.17 -16.53 6.31
C ILE A 128 -18.86 -17.32 6.37
N GLN A 129 -18.75 -18.38 5.57
CA GLN A 129 -17.60 -19.29 5.55
C GLN A 129 -16.24 -18.58 5.57
N ARG A 130 -16.08 -17.53 4.77
CA ARG A 130 -14.80 -16.85 4.50
C ARG A 130 -14.55 -15.63 5.37
N LEU A 131 -15.52 -15.25 6.21
CA LEU A 131 -15.37 -14.15 7.14
C LEU A 131 -14.48 -14.60 8.29
N LEU A 132 -13.26 -14.07 8.29
CA LEU A 132 -12.21 -14.39 9.24
C LEU A 132 -12.19 -13.31 10.33
N VAL A 133 -12.67 -13.65 11.52
CA VAL A 133 -12.75 -12.70 12.65
C VAL A 133 -11.56 -12.89 13.59
N MET A 134 -11.36 -11.92 14.50
CA MET A 134 -10.35 -11.97 15.56
C MET A 134 -10.87 -11.30 16.83
N ASP A 135 -10.13 -11.46 17.93
CA ASP A 135 -10.31 -10.68 19.16
C ASP A 135 -9.63 -9.30 19.02
N ASP A 136 -10.46 -8.26 18.93
CA ASP A 136 -10.02 -6.87 18.74
C ASP A 136 -9.27 -6.30 19.95
N ASP A 137 -9.59 -6.73 21.17
CA ASP A 137 -8.92 -6.28 22.39
C ASP A 137 -7.52 -6.89 22.47
N ALA A 138 -7.39 -8.17 22.14
CA ALA A 138 -6.10 -8.83 22.02
C ALA A 138 -5.25 -8.17 20.92
N ALA A 139 -5.84 -7.89 19.75
CA ALA A 139 -5.15 -7.22 18.66
C ALA A 139 -4.64 -5.83 19.07
N GLY A 140 -5.46 -5.03 19.77
CA GLY A 140 -5.06 -3.75 20.33
C GLY A 140 -3.88 -3.88 21.31
N LYS A 141 -3.97 -4.83 22.25
CA LYS A 141 -2.93 -5.10 23.26
C LYS A 141 -1.57 -5.43 22.62
N TYR A 142 -1.54 -6.27 21.59
CA TYR A 142 -0.30 -6.61 20.88
C TYR A 142 0.20 -5.48 19.99
N ALA A 143 -0.69 -4.73 19.34
CA ALA A 143 -0.30 -3.59 18.53
C ALA A 143 0.29 -2.44 19.37
N ASP A 144 -0.13 -2.29 20.62
CA ASP A 144 0.40 -1.29 21.58
C ASP A 144 1.85 -1.55 22.01
N LEU A 145 2.41 -2.73 21.71
CA LEU A 145 3.84 -2.98 21.82
C LEU A 145 4.68 -2.12 20.87
N VAL A 146 4.08 -1.63 19.78
CA VAL A 146 4.74 -0.73 18.85
C VAL A 146 4.70 0.70 19.40
N THR A 147 5.73 1.05 20.17
CA THR A 147 5.86 2.35 20.84
C THR A 147 5.85 3.51 19.86
N GLY A 148 5.23 4.63 20.25
CA GLY A 148 5.12 5.84 19.42
C GLY A 148 3.96 5.82 18.43
N THR A 149 3.25 4.69 18.31
CA THR A 149 1.99 4.61 17.54
C THR A 149 0.78 4.92 18.42
N SER A 150 -0.35 5.23 17.79
CA SER A 150 -1.64 5.46 18.45
C SER A 150 -2.78 4.96 17.55
N ALA A 151 -3.99 4.81 18.08
CA ALA A 151 -5.16 4.46 17.27
C ALA A 151 -5.43 5.48 16.14
N ALA A 152 -5.04 6.75 16.30
CA ALA A 152 -5.25 7.79 15.29
C ALA A 152 -4.40 7.55 14.03
N ASN A 153 -3.15 7.13 14.19
CA ASN A 153 -2.18 6.95 13.10
C ASN A 153 -1.79 5.48 12.84
N ARG A 154 -2.61 4.52 13.28
CA ARG A 154 -2.38 3.09 13.12
C ARG A 154 -3.49 2.39 12.35
N GLN A 155 -3.12 1.39 11.56
CA GLN A 155 -3.99 0.35 10.99
C GLN A 155 -3.46 -1.00 11.46
N ILE A 156 -4.34 -1.82 12.06
CA ILE A 156 -3.99 -3.19 12.46
C ILE A 156 -4.44 -4.15 11.37
N VAL A 157 -3.56 -5.11 11.06
CA VAL A 157 -3.84 -6.23 10.16
C VAL A 157 -3.48 -7.52 10.89
N ALA A 158 -4.36 -8.51 10.91
CA ALA A 158 -4.04 -9.84 11.44
C ALA A 158 -3.98 -10.88 10.32
N LEU A 159 -2.87 -11.63 10.27
CA LEU A 159 -2.71 -12.73 9.33
C LEU A 159 -2.94 -14.06 10.06
N ALA A 160 -3.87 -14.86 9.57
CA ALA A 160 -4.07 -16.23 10.02
C ALA A 160 -3.07 -17.18 9.34
N ASN A 161 -2.53 -18.16 10.07
CA ASN A 161 -1.80 -19.28 9.47
C ASN A 161 -2.76 -20.26 8.77
N SER A 162 -3.31 -19.87 7.62
CA SER A 162 -4.24 -20.68 6.85
C SER A 162 -3.99 -20.55 5.35
N THR A 163 -4.23 -21.64 4.62
CA THR A 163 -4.30 -21.65 3.15
C THR A 163 -5.73 -21.47 2.63
N THR A 164 -6.74 -21.58 3.51
CA THR A 164 -8.14 -21.32 3.16
C THR A 164 -8.30 -19.86 2.80
N TYR A 165 -9.10 -19.58 1.77
CA TYR A 165 -9.39 -18.20 1.41
C TYR A 165 -10.31 -17.57 2.45
N GLY A 166 -9.93 -16.40 2.95
CA GLY A 166 -10.81 -15.53 3.72
C GLY A 166 -10.10 -14.35 4.35
N GLY A 167 -10.91 -13.41 4.79
CA GLY A 167 -10.53 -12.11 5.31
C GLY A 167 -11.78 -11.38 5.79
N ALA A 168 -11.55 -10.24 6.43
CA ALA A 168 -12.61 -9.33 6.84
C ALA A 168 -12.03 -7.93 7.02
N GLY A 169 -12.83 -6.93 6.68
CA GLY A 169 -12.55 -5.52 6.89
C GLY A 169 -13.61 -4.88 7.78
N GLY A 170 -13.17 -4.16 8.81
CA GLY A 170 -14.01 -3.45 9.76
C GLY A 170 -13.21 -2.33 10.42
N THR A 171 -13.11 -2.28 11.74
CA THR A 171 -12.11 -1.40 12.38
C THR A 171 -10.68 -1.83 12.05
N TYR A 172 -10.46 -3.14 11.93
CA TYR A 172 -9.20 -3.76 11.55
C TYR A 172 -9.39 -4.63 10.31
N ALA A 173 -8.28 -5.08 9.73
CA ALA A 173 -8.29 -6.00 8.59
C ALA A 173 -7.75 -7.37 9.01
N THR A 174 -8.32 -8.44 8.47
CA THR A 174 -7.81 -9.81 8.62
C THR A 174 -7.60 -10.44 7.26
N ALA A 175 -6.60 -11.31 7.13
CA ALA A 175 -6.39 -12.08 5.90
C ALA A 175 -5.77 -13.45 6.21
N SER A 176 -6.00 -14.40 5.31
CA SER A 176 -5.43 -15.76 5.42
C SER A 176 -4.04 -15.80 4.82
N GLY A 177 -2.99 -15.73 5.65
CA GLY A 177 -1.62 -15.48 5.20
C GLY A 177 -1.03 -16.46 4.20
N GLY A 178 -1.46 -17.72 4.19
CA GLY A 178 -0.94 -18.77 3.30
C GLY A 178 -1.76 -19.03 2.04
N ASN A 179 -2.86 -18.32 1.80
CA ASN A 179 -3.66 -18.50 0.59
C ASN A 179 -2.96 -17.88 -0.65
N ALA A 180 -3.17 -18.47 -1.84
CA ALA A 180 -2.60 -17.98 -3.10
C ALA A 180 -2.98 -16.51 -3.41
N MET A 181 -4.17 -16.09 -2.99
CA MET A 181 -4.68 -14.74 -3.17
C MET A 181 -4.51 -13.87 -1.90
N SER A 182 -3.85 -14.37 -0.84
CA SER A 182 -3.72 -13.66 0.45
C SER A 182 -3.28 -12.21 0.28
N SER A 183 -2.26 -11.99 -0.56
CA SER A 183 -1.69 -10.67 -0.76
C SER A 183 -2.55 -9.70 -1.56
N LEU A 184 -3.66 -10.20 -2.09
CA LEU A 184 -4.72 -9.41 -2.71
C LEU A 184 -5.90 -9.20 -1.76
N ILE A 185 -6.08 -10.06 -0.76
CA ILE A 185 -7.11 -9.91 0.28
C ILE A 185 -6.75 -8.72 1.16
N MET A 186 -5.53 -8.65 1.70
CA MET A 186 -5.14 -7.56 2.60
C MET A 186 -5.45 -6.14 2.08
N PRO A 187 -5.09 -5.74 0.84
CA PRO A 187 -5.44 -4.41 0.37
C PRO A 187 -6.96 -4.22 0.19
N HIS A 188 -7.72 -5.25 -0.20
CA HIS A 188 -9.19 -5.19 -0.23
C HIS A 188 -9.76 -4.90 1.18
N GLU A 189 -9.34 -5.66 2.19
CA GLU A 189 -9.83 -5.50 3.56
C GLU A 189 -9.40 -4.19 4.20
N ILE A 190 -8.20 -3.69 3.90
CA ILE A 190 -7.78 -2.35 4.31
C ILE A 190 -8.60 -1.27 3.59
N GLY A 191 -9.10 -1.54 2.38
CA GLY A 191 -10.05 -0.67 1.68
C GLY A 191 -11.29 -0.37 2.53
N HIS A 192 -11.82 -1.39 3.20
CA HIS A 192 -12.87 -1.22 4.20
C HIS A 192 -12.35 -0.48 5.43
N SER A 193 -11.28 -0.99 6.06
CA SER A 193 -10.92 -0.54 7.41
C SER A 193 -10.32 0.86 7.50
N LEU A 194 -9.60 1.26 6.46
CA LEU A 194 -8.99 2.57 6.34
C LEU A 194 -9.85 3.51 5.49
N GLY A 195 -10.30 3.03 4.33
CA GLY A 195 -11.02 3.84 3.35
C GLY A 195 -12.51 4.02 3.64
N GLY A 196 -13.11 3.11 4.41
CA GLY A 196 -14.57 3.02 4.54
C GLY A 196 -15.25 2.66 3.22
N LEU A 197 -14.53 1.98 2.31
CA LEU A 197 -15.09 1.47 1.06
C LEU A 197 -16.06 0.32 1.37
N GLN A 198 -17.02 0.09 0.48
CA GLN A 198 -17.97 -1.01 0.54
C GLN A 198 -17.73 -1.97 -0.62
N ASP A 199 -18.23 -3.19 -0.48
CA ASP A 199 -18.09 -4.19 -1.52
C ASP A 199 -18.87 -3.85 -2.78
N GLU A 200 -18.20 -3.99 -3.92
CA GLU A 200 -18.77 -3.75 -5.25
C GLU A 200 -19.28 -5.03 -5.91
N TYR A 201 -19.07 -6.19 -5.28
CA TYR A 201 -19.65 -7.44 -5.75
C TYR A 201 -21.14 -7.55 -5.37
N ASN A 202 -21.88 -8.31 -6.16
CA ASN A 202 -23.35 -8.33 -6.20
C ASN A 202 -23.95 -9.62 -5.61
N TYR A 203 -23.30 -10.16 -4.60
CA TYR A 203 -23.75 -11.34 -3.86
C TYR A 203 -23.28 -11.25 -2.42
N TYR A 204 -24.08 -11.74 -1.47
CA TYR A 204 -23.63 -11.86 -0.09
C TYR A 204 -22.96 -13.23 0.17
N GLN A 205 -23.58 -14.28 -0.36
CA GLN A 205 -23.03 -15.64 -0.35
C GLN A 205 -22.64 -16.03 -1.78
N ARG A 206 -21.46 -16.62 -1.93
CA ARG A 206 -20.99 -17.12 -3.23
C ARG A 206 -21.98 -18.16 -3.78
N GLY A 207 -22.17 -18.17 -5.09
CA GLY A 207 -23.12 -19.05 -5.77
C GLY A 207 -24.59 -18.62 -5.65
N VAL A 208 -24.89 -17.62 -4.82
CA VAL A 208 -26.24 -17.10 -4.62
C VAL A 208 -26.35 -15.68 -5.19
N PRO A 209 -27.17 -15.45 -6.22
CA PRO A 209 -27.35 -14.09 -6.75
C PRO A 209 -28.01 -13.20 -5.69
N GLY A 210 -27.53 -11.95 -5.59
CA GLY A 210 -28.16 -10.92 -4.78
C GLY A 210 -29.57 -10.55 -5.26
N GLY A 211 -30.32 -9.87 -4.40
CA GLY A 211 -31.66 -9.37 -4.71
C GLY A 211 -31.64 -8.08 -5.53
N ALA A 212 -32.80 -7.41 -5.54
CA ALA A 212 -32.87 -6.02 -5.95
C ALA A 212 -32.65 -5.15 -4.72
N TYR A 213 -31.77 -4.15 -4.84
CA TYR A 213 -31.54 -3.18 -3.78
C TYR A 213 -32.83 -2.39 -3.48
N THR A 214 -33.29 -2.42 -2.23
CA THR A 214 -34.53 -1.74 -1.79
C THR A 214 -34.29 -0.52 -0.91
N GLY A 215 -33.03 -0.14 -0.67
CA GLY A 215 -32.66 0.99 0.17
C GLY A 215 -32.79 2.34 -0.53
N GLY A 216 -32.48 3.42 0.21
CA GLY A 216 -32.29 4.76 -0.34
C GLY A 216 -30.91 4.94 -0.97
N GLU A 217 -30.58 6.16 -1.42
CA GLU A 217 -29.24 6.47 -1.93
C GLU A 217 -28.16 6.03 -0.91
N PRO A 218 -27.23 5.13 -1.29
CA PRO A 218 -26.22 4.63 -0.36
C PRO A 218 -25.34 5.75 0.18
N ASP A 219 -24.86 5.66 1.42
CA ASP A 219 -23.86 6.60 1.95
C ASP A 219 -22.46 6.41 1.33
N SER A 220 -22.20 5.21 0.79
CA SER A 220 -20.97 4.85 0.10
C SER A 220 -20.65 5.81 -1.05
N ILE A 221 -19.38 6.19 -1.18
CA ILE A 221 -18.93 7.13 -2.22
C ILE A 221 -18.94 6.54 -3.64
N HIS A 222 -18.97 5.22 -3.75
CA HIS A 222 -18.80 4.43 -4.97
C HIS A 222 -20.00 3.51 -5.23
N HIS A 223 -21.14 3.83 -4.61
CA HIS A 223 -22.43 3.23 -4.91
C HIS A 223 -23.50 4.32 -5.06
N THR A 224 -24.42 4.18 -6.01
CA THR A 224 -25.47 5.18 -6.26
C THR A 224 -26.72 4.58 -6.89
N LEU A 225 -27.86 5.26 -6.72
CA LEU A 225 -29.10 5.05 -7.49
C LEU A 225 -29.25 6.10 -8.60
N LEU A 226 -28.43 7.16 -8.57
CA LEU A 226 -28.50 8.28 -9.50
C LEU A 226 -28.12 7.85 -10.93
N THR A 227 -28.75 8.47 -11.91
CA THR A 227 -28.28 8.44 -13.30
C THR A 227 -26.99 9.25 -13.45
N GLU A 228 -26.20 8.96 -14.49
CA GLU A 228 -25.01 9.76 -14.79
C GLU A 228 -25.35 11.25 -14.99
N ARG A 229 -26.52 11.54 -15.59
CA ARG A 229 -27.02 12.92 -15.72
C ARG A 229 -27.26 13.55 -14.34
N GLN A 230 -27.96 12.86 -13.44
CA GLN A 230 -28.21 13.36 -12.08
C GLN A 230 -26.92 13.56 -11.30
N MET A 231 -25.95 12.63 -11.38
CA MET A 231 -24.63 12.80 -10.74
C MET A 231 -23.94 14.08 -11.20
N ARG A 232 -23.97 14.37 -12.52
CA ARG A 232 -23.40 15.60 -13.09
C ARG A 232 -24.16 16.85 -12.65
N GLU A 233 -25.49 16.85 -12.74
CA GLU A 233 -26.34 17.99 -12.38
C GLU A 233 -26.27 18.33 -10.89
N GLN A 234 -26.14 17.31 -10.03
CA GLN A 234 -26.08 17.47 -8.57
C GLN A 234 -24.65 17.59 -8.03
N HIS A 235 -23.63 17.43 -8.89
CA HIS A 235 -22.23 17.29 -8.49
C HIS A 235 -22.02 16.24 -7.37
N ALA A 236 -22.69 15.09 -7.49
CA ALA A 236 -22.71 14.02 -6.49
C ALA A 236 -21.86 12.81 -6.90
N LYS A 237 -21.41 12.03 -5.90
CA LYS A 237 -20.65 10.78 -6.08
C LYS A 237 -19.40 11.00 -6.95
N TRP A 238 -19.16 10.14 -7.94
CA TRP A 238 -17.98 10.19 -8.80
C TRP A 238 -18.17 10.99 -10.09
N TRP A 239 -19.07 11.99 -10.11
CA TRP A 239 -19.36 12.78 -11.31
C TRP A 239 -18.12 13.38 -11.99
N ARG A 240 -17.06 13.70 -11.22
CA ARG A 240 -15.77 14.22 -11.70
C ARG A 240 -14.95 13.21 -12.49
N TRP A 241 -15.27 11.94 -12.37
CA TRP A 241 -14.57 10.81 -12.99
C TRP A 241 -15.37 10.17 -14.14
N LEU A 242 -16.65 10.51 -14.31
CA LEU A 242 -17.50 9.94 -15.36
C LEU A 242 -16.94 10.22 -16.77
N GLY A 243 -16.69 9.15 -17.52
CA GLY A 243 -16.16 9.17 -18.89
C GLY A 243 -14.65 8.95 -18.98
N ASP A 244 -13.93 8.97 -17.87
CA ASP A 244 -12.49 8.73 -17.85
C ASP A 244 -12.17 7.24 -17.99
N ARG A 245 -11.01 6.93 -18.55
CA ARG A 245 -10.49 5.56 -18.55
C ARG A 245 -10.25 5.10 -17.11
N SER A 246 -10.87 3.99 -16.70
CA SER A 246 -10.64 3.43 -15.38
C SER A 246 -9.24 2.82 -15.27
N THR A 247 -8.60 3.01 -14.12
CA THR A 247 -7.30 2.41 -13.78
C THR A 247 -7.36 0.89 -13.69
N ALA A 248 -8.54 0.34 -13.40
CA ALA A 248 -8.80 -1.10 -13.33
C ALA A 248 -9.31 -1.69 -14.65
N GLY A 249 -9.47 -0.89 -15.72
CA GLY A 249 -9.95 -1.32 -17.03
C GLY A 249 -11.32 -0.74 -17.40
N GLY A 250 -11.54 -0.50 -18.69
CA GLY A 250 -12.77 0.12 -19.18
C GLY A 250 -12.84 1.63 -18.93
N VAL A 251 -14.05 2.14 -18.75
CA VAL A 251 -14.38 3.57 -18.55
C VAL A 251 -15.15 3.70 -17.24
N VAL A 252 -14.95 4.78 -16.49
CA VAL A 252 -15.79 5.08 -15.33
C VAL A 252 -17.14 5.58 -15.80
N GLY A 253 -18.19 4.91 -15.34
CA GLY A 253 -19.57 5.12 -15.74
C GLY A 253 -20.51 4.69 -14.63
N ARG A 254 -21.55 3.93 -14.99
CA ARG A 254 -22.53 3.40 -14.05
C ARG A 254 -22.85 1.93 -14.35
N TYR A 255 -22.27 1.02 -13.57
CA TYR A 255 -22.38 -0.43 -13.76
C TYR A 255 -23.29 -1.05 -12.70
N GLU A 256 -24.31 -1.80 -13.11
CA GLU A 256 -25.31 -2.33 -12.17
C GLU A 256 -24.74 -3.46 -11.31
N GLY A 257 -25.18 -3.51 -10.06
CA GLY A 257 -24.76 -4.45 -9.02
C GLY A 257 -23.66 -3.89 -8.12
N GLY A 258 -23.76 -4.20 -6.83
CA GLY A 258 -22.87 -3.75 -5.77
C GLY A 258 -23.57 -3.89 -4.42
N VAL A 259 -22.86 -3.67 -3.31
CA VAL A 259 -23.39 -3.86 -1.94
C VAL A 259 -24.23 -5.14 -1.78
N TYR A 260 -23.76 -6.23 -2.38
CA TYR A 260 -24.36 -7.56 -2.35
C TYR A 260 -25.67 -7.74 -3.14
N ASP A 261 -26.20 -6.69 -3.80
CA ASP A 261 -27.40 -6.74 -4.61
C ASP A 261 -27.09 -6.80 -6.11
N THR A 262 -27.87 -7.60 -6.85
CA THR A 262 -27.69 -7.82 -8.29
C THR A 262 -28.21 -6.66 -9.12
N THR A 263 -29.31 -6.05 -8.70
CA THR A 263 -30.00 -5.00 -9.45
C THR A 263 -30.38 -3.81 -8.57
N GLY A 264 -30.64 -2.67 -9.21
CA GLY A 264 -31.16 -1.49 -8.51
C GLY A 264 -30.13 -0.64 -7.76
N VAL A 265 -28.84 -0.97 -7.82
CA VAL A 265 -27.73 -0.16 -7.31
C VAL A 265 -26.57 -0.23 -8.31
N TRP A 266 -25.76 0.83 -8.40
CA TRP A 266 -24.68 0.91 -9.38
C TRP A 266 -23.35 1.33 -8.77
N ARG A 267 -22.26 0.79 -9.31
CA ARG A 267 -20.86 1.10 -9.00
C ARG A 267 -20.17 1.83 -10.16
N PRO A 268 -19.02 2.50 -9.93
CA PRO A 268 -18.32 3.32 -10.93
C PRO A 268 -17.67 2.55 -12.09
N SER A 269 -17.24 1.31 -11.89
CA SER A 269 -16.36 0.62 -12.85
C SER A 269 -16.74 -0.85 -13.10
N GLU A 270 -16.28 -1.40 -14.23
CA GLU A 270 -16.49 -2.83 -14.54
C GLU A 270 -15.69 -3.73 -13.60
N HIS A 271 -14.45 -3.31 -13.31
CA HIS A 271 -13.47 -3.95 -12.43
C HIS A 271 -12.98 -2.97 -11.38
N SER A 272 -12.73 -3.47 -10.17
CA SER A 272 -12.12 -2.74 -9.07
C SER A 272 -11.59 -3.75 -8.05
N MET A 273 -10.74 -3.28 -7.13
CA MET A 273 -10.28 -4.10 -6.01
C MET A 273 -11.42 -4.47 -5.05
N MET A 274 -12.45 -3.63 -4.93
CA MET A 274 -13.62 -3.90 -4.08
C MET A 274 -14.65 -4.83 -4.75
N LYS A 275 -14.44 -5.21 -6.02
CA LYS A 275 -15.25 -6.19 -6.75
C LYS A 275 -14.53 -7.52 -6.95
N THR A 276 -13.34 -7.47 -7.54
CA THR A 276 -12.59 -8.65 -7.98
C THR A 276 -11.13 -8.50 -7.61
N LEU A 277 -10.66 -9.36 -6.71
CA LEU A 277 -9.25 -9.39 -6.30
C LEU A 277 -8.32 -9.57 -7.51
N GLY A 278 -7.25 -8.79 -7.52
CA GLY A 278 -6.23 -8.77 -8.57
C GLY A 278 -6.27 -7.49 -9.41
N TYR A 279 -7.41 -6.81 -9.49
CA TYR A 279 -7.46 -5.46 -10.05
C TYR A 279 -7.04 -4.41 -9.01
N ALA A 280 -6.53 -3.27 -9.50
CA ALA A 280 -6.27 -2.12 -8.65
C ALA A 280 -7.58 -1.48 -8.15
N TYR A 281 -7.49 -0.63 -7.13
CA TYR A 281 -8.57 0.32 -6.85
C TYR A 281 -8.87 1.10 -8.13
N ASP A 282 -10.15 1.28 -8.41
CA ASP A 282 -10.50 2.26 -9.42
C ASP A 282 -10.20 3.68 -8.92
N GLN A 283 -10.32 4.67 -9.80
CA GLN A 283 -9.93 6.03 -9.45
C GLN A 283 -10.82 6.71 -8.39
N VAL A 284 -12.07 6.27 -8.22
CA VAL A 284 -12.97 6.75 -7.16
C VAL A 284 -12.49 6.23 -5.81
N GLU A 285 -12.20 4.94 -5.75
CA GLU A 285 -11.65 4.27 -4.57
C GLU A 285 -10.25 4.78 -4.24
N ARG A 286 -9.39 4.97 -5.25
CA ARG A 286 -8.02 5.49 -5.09
C ARG A 286 -8.01 6.91 -4.56
N GLU A 287 -8.94 7.77 -4.97
CA GLU A 287 -9.09 9.12 -4.42
C GLU A 287 -9.36 9.05 -2.91
N ARG A 288 -10.28 8.18 -2.49
CA ARG A 288 -10.61 7.96 -1.08
C ARG A 288 -9.48 7.36 -0.28
N MET A 289 -8.79 6.36 -0.82
CA MET A 289 -7.63 5.75 -0.17
C MET A 289 -6.47 6.74 -0.04
N THR A 290 -6.27 7.62 -1.03
CA THR A 290 -5.26 8.69 -0.95
C THR A 290 -5.59 9.65 0.20
N GLN A 291 -6.86 10.08 0.31
CA GLN A 291 -7.31 10.88 1.45
C GLN A 291 -7.07 10.16 2.79
N ALA A 292 -7.45 8.88 2.87
CA ALA A 292 -7.40 8.13 4.11
C ALA A 292 -5.97 7.88 4.60
N ILE A 293 -5.04 7.57 3.69
CA ILE A 293 -3.61 7.44 4.00
C ILE A 293 -3.04 8.79 4.46
N SER A 294 -3.27 9.86 3.70
CA SER A 294 -2.70 11.18 4.03
C SER A 294 -3.33 11.82 5.27
N ALA A 295 -4.53 11.39 5.69
CA ALA A 295 -5.16 11.85 6.92
C ALA A 295 -4.58 11.22 8.20
N LYS A 296 -3.69 10.22 8.09
CA LYS A 296 -3.09 9.52 9.24
C LYS A 296 -1.85 10.21 9.80
N LEU A 297 -1.44 11.34 9.24
CA LEU A 297 -0.24 12.07 9.60
C LEU A 297 -0.34 13.55 9.19
N ASP A 298 0.67 14.34 9.53
CA ASP A 298 0.78 15.74 9.10
C ASP A 298 1.68 15.90 7.86
N LEU A 299 1.29 16.73 6.90
CA LEU A 299 2.16 17.04 5.76
C LEU A 299 3.39 17.85 6.17
N VAL A 300 3.25 18.72 7.17
CA VAL A 300 4.38 19.48 7.75
C VAL A 300 4.88 18.75 8.98
N GLN A 301 6.10 18.25 8.90
CA GLN A 301 6.71 17.31 9.84
C GLN A 301 7.45 18.00 10.98
N ASP A 302 8.05 19.14 10.68
CA ASP A 302 8.67 20.04 11.66
C ASP A 302 8.78 21.45 11.07
N GLN A 303 9.04 22.45 11.92
CA GLN A 303 9.03 23.86 11.51
C GLN A 303 9.66 24.78 12.55
N THR A 304 9.98 26.01 12.11
CA THR A 304 10.18 27.12 13.05
C THR A 304 8.96 27.25 13.98
N PRO A 305 9.12 27.41 15.30
CA PRO A 305 7.99 27.57 16.21
C PRO A 305 7.05 28.72 15.81
N THR A 306 5.74 28.47 15.79
CA THR A 306 4.69 29.44 15.40
C THR A 306 4.08 30.18 16.59
N GLY A 307 4.30 29.72 17.83
CA GLY A 307 3.65 30.23 19.04
C GLY A 307 4.23 31.53 19.61
N THR A 308 5.38 31.99 19.10
CA THR A 308 6.03 33.24 19.54
C THR A 308 6.50 34.05 18.33
N PRO A 309 6.42 35.39 18.38
CA PRO A 309 6.94 36.21 17.29
C PRO A 309 8.42 35.96 17.04
N VAL A 310 8.81 35.98 15.77
CA VAL A 310 10.19 35.78 15.33
C VAL A 310 10.81 37.07 14.78
N GLY A 311 12.12 37.23 14.92
CA GLY A 311 12.85 38.38 14.36
C GLY A 311 12.84 38.40 12.83
N ALA A 312 12.89 39.59 12.24
CA ALA A 312 13.00 39.76 10.79
C ALA A 312 14.39 39.45 10.22
N ASP A 313 15.35 39.11 11.08
CA ASP A 313 16.75 38.82 10.79
C ASP A 313 17.06 37.31 10.73
N ARG A 314 16.04 36.44 10.79
CA ARG A 314 16.22 34.98 10.76
C ARG A 314 15.83 34.30 9.46
N VAL A 315 16.21 33.04 9.36
CA VAL A 315 15.62 32.03 8.48
C VAL A 315 14.42 31.38 9.18
N VAL A 316 13.29 31.36 8.48
CA VAL A 316 12.12 30.53 8.82
C VAL A 316 12.14 29.29 7.94
N TRP A 317 11.80 28.12 8.49
CA TRP A 317 11.88 26.85 7.77
C TRP A 317 10.70 25.94 8.13
N LEU A 318 10.49 24.94 7.27
CA LEU A 318 9.59 23.81 7.48
C LEU A 318 10.16 22.56 6.82
N GLU A 319 9.94 21.40 7.43
CA GLU A 319 10.19 20.08 6.87
C GLU A 319 8.85 19.46 6.47
N THR A 320 8.80 18.75 5.35
CA THR A 320 7.56 18.16 4.85
C THR A 320 7.64 16.64 4.78
N LEU A 321 6.54 16.00 4.41
CA LEU A 321 6.60 14.66 3.85
C LEU A 321 7.03 14.67 2.39
N HIS A 322 7.43 13.50 1.91
CA HIS A 322 8.04 13.32 0.59
C HIS A 322 7.45 12.08 -0.10
N PRO A 323 6.28 12.19 -0.79
CA PRO A 323 5.77 11.12 -1.63
C PRO A 323 6.83 10.71 -2.66
N VAL A 324 6.99 9.42 -2.89
CA VAL A 324 8.01 8.92 -3.82
C VAL A 324 7.66 9.18 -5.29
N SER A 325 6.45 9.63 -5.59
CA SER A 325 6.00 9.88 -6.97
C SER A 325 6.04 11.36 -7.37
N HIS A 326 6.09 12.29 -6.41
CA HIS A 326 6.08 13.72 -6.66
C HIS A 326 6.50 14.52 -5.41
N PRO A 327 7.16 15.68 -5.57
CA PRO A 327 7.39 16.61 -4.48
C PRO A 327 6.09 17.36 -4.10
N LEU A 328 5.99 17.77 -2.83
CA LEU A 328 4.93 18.66 -2.37
C LEU A 328 5.18 20.11 -2.82
N HIS A 329 4.12 20.90 -2.97
CA HIS A 329 4.23 22.31 -3.33
C HIS A 329 4.21 23.22 -2.12
N ILE A 330 5.15 24.17 -2.05
CA ILE A 330 5.26 25.14 -0.96
C ILE A 330 5.07 26.56 -1.51
N THR A 331 4.11 27.28 -0.96
CA THR A 331 3.86 28.69 -1.27
C THR A 331 4.05 29.55 -0.03
N TRP A 332 5.03 30.47 -0.06
CA TRP A 332 5.22 31.47 0.98
C TRP A 332 4.50 32.77 0.63
N THR A 333 3.76 33.32 1.59
CA THR A 333 3.18 34.66 1.52
C THR A 333 3.61 35.51 2.71
N LEU A 334 3.83 36.79 2.46
CA LEU A 334 4.15 37.82 3.44
C LEU A 334 3.11 38.93 3.32
N ASP A 335 2.39 39.19 4.41
CA ASP A 335 1.24 40.10 4.47
C ASP A 335 0.23 39.86 3.34
N GLY A 336 -0.05 38.57 3.08
CA GLY A 336 -1.00 38.11 2.06
C GLY A 336 -0.47 38.15 0.62
N ARG A 337 0.79 38.54 0.38
CA ARG A 337 1.40 38.56 -0.96
C ARG A 337 2.44 37.46 -1.13
N THR A 338 2.40 36.72 -2.24
CA THR A 338 3.39 35.70 -2.55
C THR A 338 4.81 36.27 -2.57
N VAL A 339 5.74 35.59 -1.91
CA VAL A 339 7.13 36.04 -1.84
C VAL A 339 7.88 35.60 -3.12
N PRO A 340 8.46 36.52 -3.91
CA PRO A 340 9.15 36.15 -5.15
C PRO A 340 10.35 35.23 -4.91
N GLY A 341 10.51 34.22 -5.78
CA GLY A 341 11.60 33.24 -5.74
C GLY A 341 11.55 32.23 -4.58
N SER A 342 10.41 32.16 -3.88
CA SER A 342 10.21 31.27 -2.72
C SER A 342 9.44 29.98 -3.02
N THR A 343 8.95 29.81 -4.26
CA THR A 343 8.20 28.63 -4.67
C THR A 343 8.99 27.35 -4.39
N ASP A 344 8.34 26.40 -3.71
CA ASP A 344 8.87 25.09 -3.31
C ASP A 344 10.13 25.14 -2.43
N ARG A 345 10.43 26.31 -1.85
CA ARG A 345 11.51 26.46 -0.87
C ARG A 345 11.03 25.97 0.49
N HIS A 346 11.82 25.11 1.13
CA HIS A 346 11.58 24.67 2.51
C HIS A 346 11.99 25.73 3.55
N ASN A 347 12.56 26.84 3.10
CA ASN A 347 13.08 27.89 3.98
C ASN A 347 12.98 29.26 3.32
N LEU A 348 12.81 30.27 4.18
CA LEU A 348 12.72 31.67 3.83
C LEU A 348 13.62 32.51 4.72
N ASP A 349 14.67 33.05 4.12
CA ASP A 349 15.55 34.04 4.74
C ASP A 349 14.85 35.41 4.76
N LEU A 350 14.43 35.86 5.95
CA LEU A 350 13.72 37.12 6.16
C LEU A 350 14.64 38.34 6.08
N ALA A 351 15.93 38.19 6.40
CA ALA A 351 16.89 39.28 6.34
C ALA A 351 17.04 39.84 4.90
N ARG A 352 16.83 38.97 3.90
CA ARG A 352 16.81 39.33 2.47
C ARG A 352 15.51 39.96 1.98
N ARG A 353 14.50 40.11 2.84
CA ARG A 353 13.18 40.65 2.46
C ARG A 353 13.01 42.13 2.80
N HIS A 354 13.93 42.73 3.56
CA HIS A 354 13.97 44.16 3.86
C HIS A 354 12.60 44.69 4.36
N LEU A 355 12.06 44.03 5.38
CA LEU A 355 10.76 44.37 5.95
C LEU A 355 10.75 45.79 6.54
N SER A 356 9.64 46.49 6.38
CA SER A 356 9.42 47.78 7.05
C SER A 356 9.35 47.59 8.57
N PRO A 357 9.70 48.59 9.39
CA PRO A 357 9.54 48.48 10.84
C PRO A 357 8.10 48.16 11.25
N GLY A 358 7.91 47.14 12.09
CA GLY A 358 6.61 46.73 12.60
C GLY A 358 6.44 45.22 12.72
N THR A 359 5.18 44.79 12.69
CA THR A 359 4.78 43.39 12.74
C THR A 359 4.21 42.96 11.39
N HIS A 360 4.64 41.81 10.91
CA HIS A 360 4.24 41.21 9.64
C HIS A 360 3.69 39.81 9.85
N THR A 361 2.86 39.35 8.91
CA THR A 361 2.32 37.99 8.90
C THR A 361 2.99 37.19 7.81
N LEU A 362 3.78 36.19 8.19
CA LEU A 362 4.37 35.22 7.26
C LEU A 362 3.54 33.95 7.27
N THR A 363 3.23 33.41 6.09
CA THR A 363 2.50 32.15 5.95
C THR A 363 3.20 31.24 4.95
N ALA A 364 3.27 29.95 5.25
CA ALA A 364 3.64 28.90 4.30
C ALA A 364 2.46 27.94 4.14
N LYS A 365 2.06 27.70 2.89
CA LYS A 365 1.07 26.69 2.53
C LYS A 365 1.77 25.54 1.83
N VAL A 366 1.56 24.32 2.33
CA VAL A 366 2.05 23.06 1.76
C VAL A 366 0.87 22.31 1.17
N ASP A 367 0.92 22.04 -0.13
CA ASP A 367 -0.11 21.32 -0.88
C ASP A 367 0.47 20.05 -1.50
N ASP A 368 -0.29 18.95 -1.43
CA ASP A 368 -0.05 17.75 -2.21
C ASP A 368 -0.66 17.93 -3.62
N PRO A 369 0.16 17.98 -4.70
CA PRO A 369 -0.34 18.20 -6.05
C PRO A 369 -1.01 16.98 -6.67
N THR A 370 -1.03 15.81 -6.02
CA THR A 370 -1.41 14.53 -6.61
C THR A 370 -2.61 14.60 -7.57
N GLY A 371 -2.46 13.90 -8.69
CA GLY A 371 -3.54 13.70 -9.66
C GLY A 371 -4.59 12.69 -9.20
N PHE A 372 -4.35 12.01 -8.06
CA PHE A 372 -5.28 10.99 -7.54
C PHE A 372 -6.52 11.59 -6.90
N VAL A 373 -6.53 12.89 -6.57
CA VAL A 373 -7.66 13.55 -5.92
C VAL A 373 -8.15 14.74 -6.73
N ARG A 374 -9.42 14.69 -7.14
CA ARG A 374 -10.12 15.77 -7.85
C ARG A 374 -11.11 16.53 -6.98
N ASP A 375 -11.61 15.94 -5.90
CA ASP A 375 -12.56 16.64 -5.03
C ASP A 375 -11.89 17.86 -4.32
N PRO A 376 -12.36 19.10 -4.56
CA PRO A 376 -11.80 20.29 -3.93
C PRO A 376 -11.90 20.29 -2.40
N ALA A 377 -12.92 19.65 -1.81
CA ALA A 377 -13.06 19.54 -0.37
C ALA A 377 -11.96 18.65 0.22
N ILE A 378 -11.59 17.56 -0.48
CA ILE A 378 -10.45 16.73 -0.09
C ILE A 378 -9.14 17.48 -0.31
N ARG A 379 -8.96 18.14 -1.47
CA ARG A 379 -7.74 18.90 -1.79
C ARG A 379 -7.47 20.04 -0.79
N SER A 380 -8.50 20.67 -0.25
CA SER A 380 -8.38 21.74 0.75
C SER A 380 -8.36 21.24 2.20
N SER A 381 -8.57 19.93 2.43
CA SER A 381 -8.50 19.33 3.76
C SER A 381 -7.06 19.24 4.28
N ALA A 382 -6.91 19.08 5.59
CA ALA A 382 -5.60 18.92 6.24
C ALA A 382 -4.80 17.70 5.76
N ALA A 383 -5.45 16.73 5.11
CA ALA A 383 -4.79 15.56 4.51
C ALA A 383 -3.93 15.94 3.30
N LEU A 384 -4.36 16.93 2.49
CA LEU A 384 -3.66 17.33 1.26
C LEU A 384 -3.19 18.79 1.25
N SER A 385 -3.60 19.60 2.22
CA SER A 385 -3.21 21.01 2.30
C SER A 385 -3.07 21.44 3.75
N GLN A 386 -1.87 21.91 4.13
CA GLN A 386 -1.59 22.45 5.46
C GLN A 386 -0.99 23.84 5.39
N THR A 387 -1.40 24.72 6.31
CA THR A 387 -0.87 26.09 6.40
C THR A 387 -0.21 26.30 7.75
N ARG A 388 0.89 27.05 7.75
CA ARG A 388 1.61 27.50 8.95
C ARG A 388 1.80 29.00 8.89
N THR A 389 1.62 29.67 10.03
CA THR A 389 1.65 31.12 10.13
C THR A 389 2.57 31.54 11.26
N TRP A 390 3.43 32.52 10.99
CA TRP A 390 4.34 33.14 11.93
C TRP A 390 4.08 34.64 12.00
N THR A 391 4.12 35.17 13.22
CA THR A 391 4.24 36.61 13.44
C THR A 391 5.72 36.99 13.33
N VAL A 392 6.06 37.89 12.42
CA VAL A 392 7.42 38.44 12.30
C VAL A 392 7.41 39.84 12.91
N ASP A 393 8.31 40.11 13.85
CA ASP A 393 8.44 41.43 14.50
C ASP A 393 9.85 41.98 14.29
N THR A 394 9.96 43.12 13.61
CA THR A 394 11.27 43.73 13.30
C THR A 394 11.99 44.27 14.54
N ARG A 395 11.33 44.36 15.69
CA ARG A 395 11.93 44.79 16.96
C ARG A 395 12.63 43.64 17.69
N ILE A 396 12.39 42.40 17.28
CA ILE A 396 13.02 41.22 17.84
C ILE A 396 14.32 40.96 17.09
N THR A 397 15.41 40.83 17.84
CA THR A 397 16.69 40.36 17.32
C THR A 397 16.80 38.87 17.58
N THR A 398 17.09 38.11 16.53
CA THR A 398 17.21 36.66 16.63
C THR A 398 18.47 36.32 17.43
N THR A 399 18.29 35.54 18.50
CA THR A 399 19.44 35.02 19.25
C THR A 399 20.21 34.05 18.35
N PRO A 400 21.53 34.25 18.15
CA PRO A 400 22.32 33.32 17.37
C PRO A 400 22.30 31.93 18.00
N ALA A 401 21.81 30.95 17.25
CA ALA A 401 21.90 29.54 17.61
C ALA A 401 22.79 28.86 16.57
N ALA A 402 23.99 28.47 16.98
CA ALA A 402 24.89 27.69 16.14
C ALA A 402 24.35 26.26 16.05
N ALA A 403 23.92 25.85 14.87
CA ALA A 403 23.63 24.45 14.56
C ALA A 403 24.79 23.89 13.74
N ALA A 404 25.30 22.70 14.13
CA ALA A 404 26.25 21.99 13.30
C ALA A 404 25.60 21.64 11.96
N VAL A 405 26.32 21.81 10.85
CA VAL A 405 25.76 21.52 9.52
C VAL A 405 25.63 20.02 9.32
N GLY A 406 24.41 19.54 9.10
CA GLY A 406 24.14 18.11 8.94
C GLY A 406 22.76 17.81 8.38
N PHE A 407 22.47 16.53 8.25
CA PHE A 407 21.14 16.01 7.91
C PHE A 407 20.30 15.86 9.19
N THR A 408 19.01 16.16 9.11
CA THR A 408 18.02 15.93 10.19
C THR A 408 17.15 14.71 9.91
N ASP A 409 16.78 14.51 8.65
CA ASP A 409 16.07 13.33 8.16
C ASP A 409 16.47 13.08 6.69
N ALA A 410 16.24 11.87 6.18
CA ALA A 410 16.45 11.56 4.78
C ALA A 410 15.72 10.27 4.40
N THR A 411 15.59 10.02 3.10
CA THR A 411 15.27 8.67 2.62
C THR A 411 16.26 7.68 3.27
N PRO A 412 15.79 6.59 3.92
CA PRO A 412 16.67 5.71 4.69
C PRO A 412 17.88 5.24 3.88
N ALA A 413 19.08 5.39 4.47
CA ALA A 413 20.32 4.97 3.83
C ALA A 413 20.36 3.43 3.72
N GLY A 414 20.83 2.93 2.58
CA GLY A 414 20.90 1.48 2.31
C GLY A 414 19.60 0.86 1.77
N THR A 415 18.54 1.64 1.62
CA THR A 415 17.37 1.25 0.82
C THR A 415 17.68 1.46 -0.66
N ASP A 416 17.53 0.41 -1.47
CA ASP A 416 17.53 0.54 -2.92
C ASP A 416 16.29 1.35 -3.34
N VAL A 417 16.49 2.41 -4.12
CA VAL A 417 15.42 3.29 -4.61
C VAL A 417 15.18 3.08 -6.09
N GLY A 418 13.94 3.21 -6.54
CA GLY A 418 13.58 3.08 -7.95
C GLY A 418 14.05 4.27 -8.78
N ALA A 419 14.32 4.05 -10.06
CA ALA A 419 14.79 5.10 -10.97
C ALA A 419 13.79 6.22 -11.25
N ASN A 420 12.54 6.07 -10.82
CA ASN A 420 11.51 7.11 -10.93
C ASN A 420 11.04 7.63 -9.56
N ASP A 421 11.76 7.29 -8.50
CA ASP A 421 11.42 7.76 -7.17
C ASP A 421 11.87 9.22 -6.95
N VAL A 422 11.11 9.93 -6.14
CA VAL A 422 11.58 11.12 -5.43
C VAL A 422 12.25 10.65 -4.15
N ILE A 423 13.53 10.99 -3.99
CA ILE A 423 14.25 10.84 -2.72
C ILE A 423 14.46 12.20 -2.07
N TYR A 424 14.67 12.20 -0.77
CA TYR A 424 14.79 13.44 0.00
C TYR A 424 15.93 13.42 1.01
N ALA A 425 16.37 14.62 1.39
CA ALA A 425 17.28 14.85 2.51
C ALA A 425 16.99 16.20 3.17
N GLU A 426 16.61 16.18 4.44
CA GLU A 426 16.39 17.36 5.28
C GLU A 426 17.67 17.75 6.03
N THR A 427 17.77 19.01 6.46
CA THR A 427 19.00 19.53 7.08
C THR A 427 18.76 20.24 8.38
N THR A 428 19.81 20.37 9.17
CA THR A 428 19.86 21.27 10.32
C THR A 428 19.47 22.71 9.94
N HIS A 429 18.83 23.41 10.88
CA HIS A 429 18.21 24.71 10.63
C HIS A 429 18.83 25.86 11.45
N PRO A 430 20.07 26.32 11.13
CA PRO A 430 20.66 27.47 11.80
C PRO A 430 19.83 28.73 11.57
N ALA A 431 19.80 29.62 12.57
CA ALA A 431 18.88 30.76 12.53
C ALA A 431 19.23 31.83 11.48
N ALA A 432 20.48 31.88 11.00
CA ALA A 432 21.00 32.95 10.14
C ALA A 432 21.54 32.46 8.77
N SER A 433 21.49 31.16 8.49
CA SER A 433 21.94 30.60 7.21
C SER A 433 21.02 29.48 6.75
N VAL A 434 21.09 29.15 5.45
CA VAL A 434 20.34 28.05 4.85
C VAL A 434 21.35 27.01 4.36
N PRO A 435 21.58 25.92 5.09
CA PRO A 435 22.38 24.80 4.61
C PRO A 435 21.74 24.23 3.35
N ALA A 436 22.52 24.09 2.28
CA ALA A 436 22.06 23.58 0.99
C ALA A 436 22.43 22.11 0.84
N VAL A 437 21.52 21.31 0.29
CA VAL A 437 21.84 19.92 -0.10
C VAL A 437 22.42 19.94 -1.51
N ARG A 438 23.55 19.26 -1.68
CA ARG A 438 24.22 19.08 -2.96
C ARG A 438 24.10 17.64 -3.40
N TRP A 439 23.33 17.44 -4.46
CA TRP A 439 23.12 16.14 -5.07
C TRP A 439 24.15 15.84 -6.16
N THR A 440 24.59 14.60 -6.21
CA THR A 440 25.33 14.04 -7.35
C THR A 440 24.69 12.72 -7.77
N VAL A 441 24.58 12.51 -9.07
CA VAL A 441 24.19 11.24 -9.70
C VAL A 441 25.42 10.72 -10.45
N ASP A 442 25.89 9.52 -10.09
CA ASP A 442 27.13 8.91 -10.58
C ASP A 442 28.34 9.85 -10.49
N GLY A 443 28.44 10.56 -9.35
CA GLY A 443 29.49 11.54 -9.07
C GLY A 443 29.35 12.88 -9.83
N ARG A 444 28.39 13.01 -10.75
CA ARG A 444 28.11 14.27 -11.45
C ARG A 444 27.11 15.10 -10.66
N ARG A 445 27.47 16.34 -10.38
CA ARG A 445 26.57 17.28 -9.69
C ARG A 445 25.33 17.55 -10.53
N VAL A 446 24.16 17.49 -9.88
CA VAL A 446 22.88 17.86 -10.48
C VAL A 446 22.30 19.09 -9.79
N THR A 447 21.43 19.80 -10.50
CA THR A 447 20.74 20.99 -9.97
C THR A 447 19.28 20.67 -9.75
N THR A 448 18.75 21.16 -8.63
CA THR A 448 17.34 21.05 -8.28
C THR A 448 16.81 22.47 -8.01
N PRO A 449 16.46 23.22 -9.08
CA PRO A 449 15.99 24.60 -8.93
C PRO A 449 14.69 24.63 -8.10
N GLY A 450 14.57 25.60 -7.19
CA GLY A 450 13.37 25.79 -6.35
C GLY A 450 13.36 24.93 -5.09
N ASN A 451 13.69 23.64 -5.18
CA ASN A 451 13.72 22.71 -4.06
C ASN A 451 15.03 21.90 -4.07
N ASP A 452 15.86 22.01 -3.03
CA ASP A 452 17.06 21.19 -2.90
C ASP A 452 16.93 20.05 -1.90
N ARG A 453 15.79 19.93 -1.21
CA ARG A 453 15.48 18.81 -0.30
C ARG A 453 15.11 17.56 -1.07
N ASP A 454 14.34 17.71 -2.13
CA ASP A 454 13.88 16.62 -2.98
C ASP A 454 14.72 16.47 -4.25
N LEU A 455 14.92 15.21 -4.66
CA LEU A 455 15.50 14.82 -5.93
C LEU A 455 14.58 13.82 -6.64
N ASP A 456 13.85 14.31 -7.65
CA ASP A 456 13.06 13.50 -8.57
C ASP A 456 13.98 12.79 -9.58
N LEU A 457 14.20 11.49 -9.37
CA LEU A 457 15.10 10.68 -10.17
C LEU A 457 14.59 10.44 -11.60
N GLY A 458 13.26 10.49 -11.79
CA GLY A 458 12.63 10.27 -13.09
C GLY A 458 13.06 11.28 -14.15
N ARG A 459 13.50 12.48 -13.73
CA ARG A 459 14.00 13.55 -14.61
C ARG A 459 15.35 13.26 -15.25
N PHE A 460 16.12 12.33 -14.69
CA PHE A 460 17.46 12.01 -15.21
C PHE A 460 17.42 10.94 -16.31
N HIS A 461 16.28 10.26 -16.50
CA HIS A 461 16.12 9.18 -17.49
C HIS A 461 17.30 8.20 -17.45
N LEU A 462 17.62 7.71 -16.25
CA LEU A 462 18.77 6.86 -15.99
C LEU A 462 18.76 5.65 -16.93
N THR A 463 19.94 5.29 -17.41
CA THR A 463 20.12 4.09 -18.23
C THR A 463 19.82 2.83 -17.43
N SER A 464 19.46 1.74 -18.09
CA SER A 464 19.26 0.47 -17.37
C SER A 464 20.54 0.04 -16.65
N GLY A 465 20.44 -0.27 -15.36
CA GLY A 465 21.58 -0.65 -14.53
C GLY A 465 21.45 -0.15 -13.10
N THR A 466 22.57 -0.13 -12.40
CA THR A 466 22.65 0.40 -11.04
C THR A 466 23.36 1.75 -11.08
N HIS A 467 22.75 2.76 -10.47
CA HIS A 467 23.32 4.10 -10.33
C HIS A 467 23.57 4.44 -8.87
N THR A 468 24.42 5.44 -8.61
CA THR A 468 24.66 5.93 -7.25
C THR A 468 24.25 7.38 -7.14
N VAL A 469 23.39 7.68 -6.17
CA VAL A 469 23.06 9.05 -5.80
C VAL A 469 23.74 9.37 -4.48
N THR A 470 24.26 10.58 -4.35
CA THR A 470 24.89 11.05 -3.11
C THR A 470 24.41 12.46 -2.79
N ALA A 471 24.08 12.69 -1.52
CA ALA A 471 23.75 14.00 -0.97
C ALA A 471 24.86 14.46 -0.03
N ARG A 472 25.16 15.76 -0.03
CA ARG A 472 25.99 16.39 1.00
C ARG A 472 25.42 17.75 1.38
N VAL A 473 25.31 18.01 2.68
CA VAL A 473 24.94 19.32 3.19
C VAL A 473 26.15 20.25 3.17
N ALA A 474 25.97 21.47 2.71
CA ALA A 474 26.97 22.52 2.80
C ALA A 474 26.31 23.84 3.20
N ASP A 475 26.85 24.48 4.24
CA ASP A 475 26.44 25.84 4.60
C ASP A 475 27.26 26.86 3.81
N PRO A 476 26.63 27.65 2.92
CA PRO A 476 27.35 28.66 2.13
C PRO A 476 27.92 29.80 2.99
N ALA A 477 27.40 30.05 4.20
CA ALA A 477 27.87 31.13 5.06
C ALA A 477 29.18 30.77 5.79
N THR A 478 29.32 29.52 6.23
CA THR A 478 30.47 29.05 7.01
C THR A 478 31.45 28.21 6.20
N GLY A 479 31.02 27.66 5.06
CA GLY A 479 31.78 26.69 4.28
C GLY A 479 31.81 25.28 4.87
N ALA A 480 31.16 25.07 6.03
CA ALA A 480 31.07 23.77 6.70
C ALA A 480 30.28 22.76 5.86
N ARG A 481 30.63 21.47 5.99
CA ARG A 481 30.06 20.38 5.19
C ARG A 481 29.79 19.15 6.06
N SER A 482 28.70 18.44 5.76
CA SER A 482 28.41 17.15 6.38
C SER A 482 29.22 16.01 5.75
N ALA A 483 29.21 14.84 6.39
CA ALA A 483 29.47 13.57 5.73
C ALA A 483 28.41 13.33 4.61
N PRO A 484 28.74 12.60 3.54
CA PRO A 484 27.77 12.31 2.49
C PRO A 484 26.80 11.19 2.91
N LEU A 485 25.57 11.24 2.38
CA LEU A 485 24.66 10.09 2.33
C LEU A 485 24.64 9.54 0.91
N SER A 486 24.50 8.23 0.75
CA SER A 486 24.49 7.59 -0.57
C SER A 486 23.36 6.55 -0.67
N TRP A 487 22.74 6.49 -1.85
CA TRP A 487 21.69 5.53 -2.21
C TRP A 487 22.07 4.83 -3.50
N LYS A 488 21.74 3.54 -3.55
CA LYS A 488 21.77 2.75 -4.78
C LYS A 488 20.43 2.95 -5.48
N VAL A 489 20.48 3.40 -6.73
CA VAL A 489 19.28 3.51 -7.57
C VAL A 489 19.22 2.29 -8.45
N ASP A 490 18.12 1.56 -8.34
CA ASP A 490 17.78 0.50 -9.26
C ASP A 490 17.04 1.07 -10.48
N ALA A 491 17.78 1.15 -11.59
CA ALA A 491 17.24 1.50 -12.90
C ALA A 491 17.11 0.30 -13.82
N ARG A 492 17.45 -0.91 -13.36
CA ARG A 492 17.11 -2.11 -14.11
C ARG A 492 15.61 -2.33 -13.95
N ARG A 493 14.96 -2.66 -15.06
CA ARG A 493 13.53 -2.95 -15.04
C ARG A 493 13.34 -4.45 -14.89
N PRO A 494 12.33 -4.88 -14.13
CA PRO A 494 12.05 -6.29 -13.98
C PRO A 494 11.57 -6.87 -15.32
N ALA A 495 11.79 -8.17 -15.49
CA ALA A 495 11.36 -8.95 -16.63
C ALA A 495 10.30 -9.97 -16.21
N VAL A 496 9.55 -10.48 -17.19
CA VAL A 496 8.62 -11.60 -16.97
C VAL A 496 8.71 -12.56 -18.15
N ALA A 497 8.95 -13.83 -17.85
CA ALA A 497 8.81 -14.90 -18.82
C ALA A 497 7.38 -15.46 -18.76
N ALA A 498 6.82 -15.82 -19.91
CA ALA A 498 5.52 -16.46 -20.00
C ALA A 498 5.63 -17.87 -20.61
N GLU A 499 5.12 -18.86 -19.89
CA GLU A 499 5.00 -20.23 -20.36
C GLU A 499 3.54 -20.51 -20.70
N PHE A 500 3.28 -20.90 -21.94
CA PHE A 500 1.94 -21.28 -22.39
C PHE A 500 1.86 -22.80 -22.52
N SER A 501 0.66 -23.37 -22.34
CA SER A 501 0.38 -24.73 -22.82
C SER A 501 0.74 -24.89 -24.29
N THR A 502 0.93 -26.12 -24.77
CA THR A 502 1.24 -26.37 -26.18
C THR A 502 0.11 -25.87 -27.08
N PRO A 503 0.36 -24.95 -28.03
CA PRO A 503 -0.65 -24.49 -28.96
C PRO A 503 -0.91 -25.54 -30.05
N ALA A 504 -2.14 -25.60 -30.55
CA ALA A 504 -2.52 -26.44 -31.69
C ALA A 504 -1.79 -26.00 -32.98
N ALA A 505 -1.52 -24.70 -33.12
CA ALA A 505 -0.68 -24.15 -34.19
C ALA A 505 -0.03 -22.83 -33.74
N THR A 506 1.10 -22.47 -34.36
CA THR A 506 1.70 -21.13 -34.20
C THR A 506 1.98 -20.53 -35.58
N HIS A 507 1.44 -19.34 -35.84
CA HIS A 507 1.59 -18.63 -37.12
C HIS A 507 2.11 -17.22 -36.88
N GLY A 508 3.33 -16.90 -37.31
CA GLY A 508 3.91 -15.56 -37.14
C GLY A 508 3.87 -15.04 -35.70
N GLY A 509 4.11 -15.91 -34.71
CA GLY A 509 4.03 -15.58 -33.27
C GLY A 509 2.62 -15.60 -32.67
N THR A 510 1.56 -15.73 -33.48
CA THR A 510 0.19 -15.95 -32.99
C THR A 510 0.04 -17.41 -32.57
N LYS A 511 -0.39 -17.64 -31.33
CA LYS A 511 -0.65 -18.97 -30.78
C LYS A 511 -2.12 -19.34 -30.94
N VAL A 512 -2.41 -20.50 -31.52
CA VAL A 512 -3.78 -21.01 -31.71
C VAL A 512 -4.04 -22.11 -30.70
N PHE A 513 -5.14 -22.02 -29.96
CA PHE A 513 -5.56 -22.97 -28.94
C PHE A 513 -6.99 -23.43 -29.20
N ASP A 514 -7.30 -24.63 -28.72
CA ASP A 514 -8.64 -25.24 -28.84
C ASP A 514 -9.29 -25.29 -27.46
N ASP A 515 -10.43 -24.60 -27.32
CA ASP A 515 -11.27 -24.42 -26.11
C ASP A 515 -10.62 -23.81 -24.86
N ARG A 516 -9.33 -24.00 -24.62
CA ARG A 516 -8.59 -23.43 -23.48
C ARG A 516 -7.09 -23.36 -23.71
N PHE A 517 -6.41 -22.57 -22.88
CA PHE A 517 -4.96 -22.63 -22.73
C PHE A 517 -4.56 -22.28 -21.29
N THR A 518 -3.34 -22.62 -20.91
CA THR A 518 -2.76 -22.20 -19.64
C THR A 518 -1.63 -21.21 -19.86
N MET A 519 -1.44 -20.28 -18.92
CA MET A 519 -0.33 -19.32 -18.92
C MET A 519 0.28 -19.24 -17.51
N LYS A 520 1.58 -19.51 -17.41
CA LYS A 520 2.37 -19.22 -16.21
C LYS A 520 3.21 -17.97 -16.47
N LEU A 521 3.21 -17.03 -15.52
CA LEU A 521 4.09 -15.88 -15.53
C LEU A 521 5.16 -16.07 -14.46
N ASN A 522 6.41 -15.96 -14.87
CA ASN A 522 7.57 -16.05 -13.99
C ASN A 522 8.25 -14.68 -13.99
N PRO A 523 7.85 -13.75 -13.10
CA PRO A 523 8.54 -12.48 -12.95
C PRO A 523 9.93 -12.71 -12.36
N SER A 524 10.88 -11.87 -12.77
CA SER A 524 12.27 -11.93 -12.32
C SER A 524 12.86 -10.54 -12.28
N ASP A 525 13.70 -10.30 -11.29
CA ASP A 525 14.46 -9.08 -11.13
C ASP A 525 15.86 -9.42 -10.59
N ASP A 526 16.82 -8.50 -10.73
CA ASP A 526 18.17 -8.68 -10.20
C ASP A 526 18.38 -8.06 -8.81
N GLY A 527 17.40 -7.29 -8.33
CA GLY A 527 17.35 -6.74 -6.99
C GLY A 527 16.79 -7.71 -5.94
N PRO A 528 17.04 -7.44 -4.66
CA PRO A 528 16.37 -8.16 -3.56
C PRO A 528 14.87 -7.78 -3.49
N GLY A 529 14.04 -8.69 -3.01
CA GLY A 529 12.61 -8.46 -2.80
C GLY A 529 11.71 -9.26 -3.75
N SER A 530 10.40 -9.14 -3.56
CA SER A 530 9.42 -9.88 -4.38
C SER A 530 9.15 -9.16 -5.69
N THR A 531 9.29 -9.85 -6.82
CA THR A 531 8.85 -9.37 -8.13
C THR A 531 7.43 -9.85 -8.41
N LEU A 532 6.55 -8.93 -8.75
CA LEU A 532 5.15 -9.19 -9.09
C LEU A 532 4.98 -9.29 -10.61
N ALA A 533 4.05 -10.10 -11.07
CA ALA A 533 3.61 -10.12 -12.46
C ALA A 533 2.18 -9.61 -12.58
N GLU A 534 1.84 -9.05 -13.73
CA GLU A 534 0.47 -8.71 -14.07
C GLU A 534 0.22 -8.91 -15.56
N PHE A 535 -1.04 -9.13 -15.92
CA PHE A 535 -1.46 -9.27 -17.31
C PHE A 535 -2.76 -8.51 -17.56
N GLN A 536 -3.02 -8.19 -18.82
CA GLN A 536 -4.33 -7.70 -19.26
C GLN A 536 -4.73 -8.41 -20.56
N VAL A 537 -6.02 -8.65 -20.71
CA VAL A 537 -6.61 -9.24 -21.92
C VAL A 537 -7.37 -8.15 -22.66
N ASP A 538 -7.07 -7.96 -23.94
CA ASP A 538 -7.73 -6.97 -24.81
C ASP A 538 -7.77 -5.54 -24.22
N GLY A 539 -6.71 -5.17 -23.49
CA GLY A 539 -6.57 -3.87 -22.84
C GLY A 539 -7.58 -3.60 -21.73
N ASP A 540 -8.18 -4.64 -21.14
CA ASP A 540 -9.25 -4.56 -20.13
C ASP A 540 -8.77 -4.40 -18.69
N GLY A 541 -7.66 -3.68 -18.51
CA GLY A 541 -7.09 -3.43 -17.19
C GLY A 541 -6.10 -4.49 -16.74
N TRP A 542 -5.08 -4.04 -16.01
CA TRP A 542 -4.04 -4.89 -15.47
C TRP A 542 -4.56 -5.67 -14.27
N TYR A 543 -4.40 -6.99 -14.35
CA TYR A 543 -4.74 -7.97 -13.33
C TYR A 543 -3.46 -8.54 -12.72
N ARG A 544 -3.33 -8.45 -11.41
CA ARG A 544 -2.20 -9.01 -10.66
C ARG A 544 -2.22 -10.53 -10.78
N TYR A 545 -1.13 -11.09 -11.27
CA TYR A 545 -0.95 -12.52 -11.39
C TYR A 545 -0.52 -13.11 -10.04
N PHE A 546 -1.19 -14.18 -9.62
CA PHE A 546 -0.91 -14.90 -8.36
C PHE A 546 -0.87 -16.43 -8.54
N GLY A 547 -0.76 -16.90 -9.78
CA GLY A 547 -0.99 -18.31 -10.10
C GLY A 547 -2.47 -18.67 -10.09
N TRP A 548 -2.81 -19.93 -9.79
CA TRP A 548 -4.19 -20.38 -9.74
C TRP A 548 -4.79 -20.16 -8.33
N PRO A 549 -6.10 -19.82 -8.19
CA PRO A 549 -6.70 -19.50 -6.89
C PRO A 549 -6.55 -20.57 -5.80
N THR A 550 -6.47 -21.84 -6.19
CA THR A 550 -6.28 -22.98 -5.26
C THR A 550 -4.84 -23.51 -5.22
N ASP A 551 -3.96 -23.01 -6.09
CA ASP A 551 -2.54 -23.39 -6.17
C ASP A 551 -1.75 -22.27 -6.86
N SER A 552 -1.03 -21.46 -6.09
CA SER A 552 -0.23 -20.34 -6.61
C SER A 552 0.91 -20.78 -7.54
N THR A 553 1.29 -22.06 -7.55
CA THR A 553 2.34 -22.59 -8.42
C THR A 553 1.81 -23.05 -9.78
N ALA A 554 0.50 -23.30 -9.87
CA ALA A 554 -0.17 -23.74 -11.08
C ALA A 554 -0.38 -22.58 -12.07
N PRO A 555 -0.34 -22.86 -13.39
CA PRO A 555 -0.58 -21.84 -14.40
C PRO A 555 -2.04 -21.37 -14.38
N PHE A 556 -2.26 -20.14 -14.82
CA PHE A 556 -3.60 -19.57 -14.94
C PHE A 556 -4.32 -20.18 -16.16
N VAL A 557 -5.57 -20.63 -15.98
CA VAL A 557 -6.36 -21.28 -17.04
C VAL A 557 -7.27 -20.27 -17.72
N PHE A 558 -7.13 -20.12 -19.03
CA PHE A 558 -7.99 -19.28 -19.86
C PHE A 558 -8.97 -20.12 -20.67
N THR A 559 -10.23 -19.72 -20.67
CA THR A 559 -11.36 -20.41 -21.33
C THR A 559 -12.34 -19.36 -21.89
N PRO A 560 -13.28 -19.72 -22.79
CA PRO A 560 -14.19 -18.74 -23.37
C PRO A 560 -15.23 -18.22 -22.36
N LEU A 561 -15.50 -18.96 -21.28
CA LEU A 561 -16.54 -18.63 -20.29
C LEU A 561 -16.00 -18.44 -18.86
N GLY A 562 -14.70 -18.56 -18.67
CA GLY A 562 -14.08 -18.64 -17.35
C GLY A 562 -14.21 -20.04 -16.73
N THR A 563 -13.36 -20.30 -15.73
CA THR A 563 -13.41 -21.51 -14.91
C THR A 563 -14.02 -21.18 -13.56
N ASN A 564 -15.04 -21.93 -13.15
CA ASN A 564 -15.64 -21.80 -11.84
C ASN A 564 -14.71 -22.41 -10.77
N ILE A 565 -14.32 -21.61 -9.78
CA ILE A 565 -13.64 -21.99 -8.55
C ILE A 565 -14.40 -21.39 -7.38
N ASP A 566 -15.02 -22.24 -6.57
CA ASP A 566 -15.90 -21.86 -5.46
C ASP A 566 -16.89 -20.74 -5.81
N ASP A 567 -17.62 -20.95 -6.89
CA ASP A 567 -18.66 -20.08 -7.46
C ASP A 567 -18.19 -18.74 -8.01
N LEU A 568 -16.87 -18.53 -8.11
CA LEU A 568 -16.27 -17.41 -8.83
C LEU A 568 -15.60 -17.86 -10.12
N TYR A 569 -15.65 -17.00 -11.14
CA TYR A 569 -15.12 -17.29 -12.45
C TYR A 569 -13.76 -16.61 -12.68
N TYR A 570 -12.78 -17.39 -13.10
CA TYR A 570 -11.42 -16.92 -13.40
C TYR A 570 -11.04 -17.25 -14.85
N GLY A 571 -10.21 -16.40 -15.47
CA GLY A 571 -9.65 -16.66 -16.80
C GLY A 571 -10.67 -16.69 -17.94
N LYS A 572 -11.74 -15.90 -17.82
CA LYS A 572 -12.67 -15.68 -18.94
C LYS A 572 -12.00 -14.80 -20.01
N LEU A 573 -12.05 -15.21 -21.27
CA LEU A 573 -11.56 -14.40 -22.40
C LEU A 573 -12.64 -13.49 -22.99
N GLY A 574 -12.21 -12.36 -23.54
CA GLY A 574 -13.08 -11.35 -24.16
C GLY A 574 -13.93 -10.57 -23.16
N LYS A 575 -14.72 -9.62 -23.67
CA LYS A 575 -15.55 -8.71 -22.85
C LYS A 575 -17.05 -9.00 -22.99
N PRO A 576 -17.87 -8.67 -21.97
CA PRO A 576 -17.47 -8.27 -20.62
C PRO A 576 -16.78 -9.41 -19.87
N ALA A 577 -16.06 -9.11 -18.79
CA ALA A 577 -15.51 -10.17 -17.93
C ALA A 577 -16.64 -10.96 -17.23
N ARG A 578 -16.29 -12.09 -16.60
CA ARG A 578 -17.21 -12.88 -15.79
C ARG A 578 -16.59 -13.15 -14.43
N ALA A 579 -17.22 -12.68 -13.38
CA ALA A 579 -16.91 -12.96 -11.99
C ALA A 579 -17.85 -14.01 -11.39
N VAL A 580 -19.11 -14.08 -11.82
CA VAL A 580 -20.15 -14.93 -11.20
C VAL A 580 -21.01 -15.70 -12.21
N ALA A 581 -21.76 -16.69 -11.73
CA ALA A 581 -22.50 -17.62 -12.60
C ALA A 581 -23.65 -16.95 -13.37
N TRP A 582 -24.34 -15.98 -12.76
CA TRP A 582 -25.51 -15.30 -13.32
C TRP A 582 -25.18 -14.14 -14.26
N GLU A 583 -23.91 -13.77 -14.40
CA GLU A 583 -23.48 -12.84 -15.45
C GLU A 583 -23.60 -13.54 -16.82
N ASN A 584 -24.54 -13.07 -17.63
CA ASN A 584 -24.75 -13.59 -18.98
C ASN A 584 -23.71 -12.97 -19.93
N VAL A 585 -22.64 -13.73 -20.20
CA VAL A 585 -21.53 -13.28 -21.04
C VAL A 585 -21.41 -14.13 -22.32
N PRO A 586 -21.09 -13.52 -23.47
CA PRO A 586 -20.80 -14.27 -24.68
C PRO A 586 -19.49 -15.06 -24.52
N PRO A 587 -19.37 -16.26 -25.13
CA PRO A 587 -18.12 -17.00 -25.18
C PRO A 587 -17.00 -16.20 -25.87
N GLY A 588 -15.85 -16.09 -25.21
CA GLY A 588 -14.63 -15.45 -25.74
C GLY A 588 -13.84 -16.35 -26.70
N TYR A 589 -14.47 -16.83 -27.76
CA TYR A 589 -13.73 -17.43 -28.89
C TYR A 589 -13.24 -16.34 -29.84
N GLY A 590 -12.18 -16.66 -30.60
CA GLY A 590 -11.59 -15.77 -31.59
C GLY A 590 -10.24 -15.22 -31.13
N ARG A 591 -9.91 -14.04 -31.66
CA ARG A 591 -8.59 -13.41 -31.49
C ARG A 591 -8.56 -12.55 -30.24
N HIS A 592 -7.58 -12.77 -29.37
CA HIS A 592 -7.31 -11.96 -28.19
C HIS A 592 -5.87 -11.48 -28.17
N THR A 593 -5.65 -10.32 -27.55
CA THR A 593 -4.33 -9.79 -27.21
C THR A 593 -4.11 -9.96 -25.71
N ILE A 594 -3.03 -10.65 -25.34
CA ILE A 594 -2.57 -10.73 -23.95
C ILE A 594 -1.31 -9.89 -23.83
N GLU A 595 -1.33 -8.95 -22.91
CA GLU A 595 -0.15 -8.19 -22.51
C GLU A 595 0.22 -8.58 -21.09
N TYR A 596 1.51 -8.74 -20.81
CA TYR A 596 2.01 -9.06 -19.48
C TYR A 596 3.30 -8.30 -19.18
N ARG A 597 3.50 -7.94 -17.91
CA ARG A 597 4.69 -7.22 -17.42
C ARG A 597 4.99 -7.59 -15.97
N ALA A 598 6.17 -7.20 -15.52
CA ALA A 598 6.60 -7.34 -14.13
C ALA A 598 6.68 -5.99 -13.42
N ILE A 599 6.61 -6.02 -12.10
CA ILE A 599 6.86 -4.90 -11.19
C ILE A 599 7.81 -5.40 -10.10
N ASP A 600 8.90 -4.70 -9.84
CA ASP A 600 9.86 -5.05 -8.80
C ASP A 600 9.45 -4.49 -7.43
N ALA A 601 10.24 -4.79 -6.41
CA ALA A 601 10.01 -4.33 -5.04
C ALA A 601 10.17 -2.80 -4.89
N ALA A 602 10.98 -2.15 -5.73
CA ALA A 602 11.10 -0.69 -5.78
C ALA A 602 9.90 -0.03 -6.50
N GLY A 603 9.06 -0.83 -7.15
CA GLY A 603 7.91 -0.38 -7.91
C GLY A 603 8.24 0.03 -9.34
N ASN A 604 9.43 -0.27 -9.88
CA ASN A 604 9.69 -0.06 -11.30
C ASN A 604 8.84 -1.03 -12.13
N VAL A 605 8.30 -0.51 -13.23
CA VAL A 605 7.44 -1.30 -14.13
C VAL A 605 8.25 -1.73 -15.35
N GLY A 606 8.33 -3.03 -15.57
CA GLY A 606 8.92 -3.67 -16.73
C GLY A 606 8.20 -3.31 -18.04
N PRO A 607 8.89 -3.42 -19.19
CA PRO A 607 8.22 -3.31 -20.48
C PRO A 607 7.15 -4.40 -20.62
N ALA A 608 6.00 -4.04 -21.21
CA ALA A 608 4.96 -5.01 -21.51
C ALA A 608 5.34 -5.86 -22.72
N THR A 609 5.20 -7.18 -22.59
CA THR A 609 5.29 -8.11 -23.71
C THR A 609 3.88 -8.44 -24.19
N LYS A 610 3.70 -8.50 -25.50
CA LYS A 610 2.41 -8.74 -26.15
C LYS A 610 2.41 -10.06 -26.91
N VAL A 611 1.40 -10.89 -26.68
CA VAL A 611 1.15 -12.13 -27.42
C VAL A 611 -0.26 -12.10 -27.97
N THR A 612 -0.41 -12.50 -29.23
CA THR A 612 -1.72 -12.76 -29.82
C THR A 612 -2.07 -14.22 -29.63
N VAL A 613 -3.26 -14.49 -29.11
CA VAL A 613 -3.85 -15.83 -29.06
C VAL A 613 -5.12 -15.89 -29.92
N ILE A 614 -5.37 -17.04 -30.53
CA ILE A 614 -6.66 -17.37 -31.16
C ILE A 614 -7.23 -18.57 -30.43
N LEU A 615 -8.38 -18.41 -29.79
CA LEU A 615 -9.11 -19.50 -29.18
C LEU A 615 -10.19 -20.00 -30.14
N ARG A 616 -10.07 -21.25 -30.61
CA ARG A 616 -11.05 -21.88 -31.48
C ARG A 616 -12.00 -22.72 -30.65
N LYS A 617 -13.25 -22.79 -31.11
CA LYS A 617 -14.23 -23.74 -30.60
C LYS A 617 -13.97 -25.10 -31.23
N THR A 618 -13.67 -26.10 -30.43
CA THR A 618 -13.74 -27.49 -30.89
C THR A 618 -15.17 -28.00 -30.76
N GLY A 619 -15.61 -28.75 -31.77
CA GLY A 619 -17.01 -29.15 -31.98
C GLY A 619 -17.54 -30.10 -30.92
#